data_AF-A0A960K538-F1
#
_entry.id   AF-A0A960K538-F1
#
_cell.length_a   1.000
_cell.length_b   1.000
_cell.length_c   1.000
_cell.angle_alpha   90.00
_cell.angle_beta   90.00
_cell.angle_gamma   90.00
#
_symmetry.space_group_name_H-M   'P 1'
#
loop_
_entity.id
_entity.type
_entity.pdbx_description
1 polymer ?
#
loop_
_entity_poly.entity_id
_entity_poly.type
_entity_poly.pdbx_seq_one_letter_code
_entity_poly.pdbx_strand_id
1 'polypeptide(L)'
;MGRTSGSQQEGAAASDPTHRESYQAMDGEVSRMGDAAEARSVDDPVQPCELHWIELECFRDDGTPMANLPFILRRESGAPLWSGTTEVRGKLDDQGWARIVRIDTAKDCILEFPEVEDGLILRPMYPGFWDEVAEESSSD
;
A
#
# COMPACT_ATOMS: atom_id res chain seq x y z
N MET A 1 -31.23 4.94 -50.28
CA MET A 1 -30.18 4.23 -51.02
C MET A 1 -29.12 5.26 -51.42
N GLY A 2 -28.01 5.31 -50.68
CA GLY A 2 -26.88 6.19 -50.99
C GLY A 2 -25.60 5.40 -50.78
N ARG A 3 -24.98 4.97 -51.88
CA ARG A 3 -23.65 4.36 -51.91
C ARG A 3 -22.70 5.40 -52.48
N THR A 4 -21.63 5.73 -51.78
CA THR A 4 -20.38 6.18 -52.39
C THR A 4 -19.20 5.69 -51.57
N SER A 5 -18.48 4.75 -52.17
CA SER A 5 -17.14 4.29 -51.79
C SER A 5 -16.12 5.43 -51.87
N GLY A 6 -15.17 5.43 -50.95
CA GLY A 6 -13.93 6.20 -51.04
C GLY A 6 -12.79 5.30 -50.56
N SER A 7 -11.99 4.84 -51.52
CA SER A 7 -10.82 3.97 -51.37
C SER A 7 -9.57 4.77 -51.02
N GLN A 8 -8.56 4.06 -50.50
CA GLN A 8 -7.11 4.30 -50.71
C GLN A 8 -6.52 5.56 -50.02
N GLN A 9 -5.28 5.60 -49.53
CA GLN A 9 -4.12 4.77 -49.79
C GLN A 9 -3.09 4.94 -48.67
N GLU A 10 -2.30 3.89 -48.54
CA GLU A 10 -1.08 3.68 -47.77
C GLU A 10 -0.05 4.81 -47.88
N GLY A 11 0.56 5.15 -46.75
CA GLY A 11 1.79 5.96 -46.68
C GLY A 11 2.88 5.15 -45.98
N ALA A 12 3.63 4.37 -46.75
CA ALA A 12 4.87 3.72 -46.36
C ALA A 12 6.07 4.50 -46.92
N ALA A 13 7.01 4.84 -46.05
CA ALA A 13 8.40 5.23 -46.32
C ALA A 13 9.18 4.86 -45.03
N ALA A 14 10.11 3.90 -44.93
CA ALA A 14 11.32 3.61 -45.72
C ALA A 14 12.13 4.90 -45.93
N SER A 15 13.35 5.13 -45.45
CA SER A 15 14.45 4.35 -44.85
C SER A 15 15.28 5.37 -44.03
N ASP A 16 16.12 5.01 -43.05
CA ASP A 16 17.57 4.82 -43.28
C ASP A 16 18.25 4.41 -41.95
N PRO A 17 18.91 3.24 -41.87
CA PRO A 17 19.69 2.85 -40.71
C PRO A 17 21.16 2.67 -41.09
N THR A 18 21.92 3.74 -41.32
CA THR A 18 23.39 3.62 -41.28
C THR A 18 24.09 4.98 -41.13
N HIS A 19 24.48 5.35 -39.91
CA HIS A 19 25.68 6.19 -39.73
C HIS A 19 26.58 5.59 -38.66
N ARG A 20 27.61 4.93 -39.17
CA ARG A 20 28.73 4.29 -38.47
C ARG A 20 29.89 5.28 -38.46
N GLU A 21 30.13 5.98 -37.37
CA GLU A 21 31.36 6.72 -37.04
C GLU A 21 31.34 6.92 -35.51
N SER A 22 32.38 6.78 -34.69
CA SER A 22 33.77 6.38 -34.84
C SER A 22 34.25 6.04 -33.42
N TYR A 23 35.11 5.04 -33.29
CA TYR A 23 35.81 4.73 -32.04
C TYR A 23 36.72 5.91 -31.65
N GLN A 24 36.59 6.42 -30.43
CA GLN A 24 37.70 7.07 -29.73
C GLN A 24 37.87 6.40 -28.38
N ALA A 25 38.91 5.56 -28.32
CA ALA A 25 39.52 5.12 -27.08
C ALA A 25 40.19 6.34 -26.43
N MET A 26 39.81 6.62 -25.19
CA MET A 26 40.60 7.45 -24.28
C MET A 26 40.91 6.55 -23.08
N ASP A 27 42.10 5.96 -23.11
CA ASP A 27 42.77 5.39 -21.95
C ASP A 27 42.92 6.49 -20.88
N GLY A 28 42.10 6.39 -19.83
CA GLY A 28 42.16 7.23 -18.65
C GLY A 28 42.47 6.38 -17.43
N GLU A 29 43.72 5.96 -17.30
CA GLU A 29 44.27 5.42 -16.06
C GLU A 29 44.21 6.51 -14.98
N VAL A 30 43.38 6.30 -13.96
CA VAL A 30 43.52 7.00 -12.68
C VAL A 30 43.35 6.00 -11.55
N SER A 31 44.49 5.53 -11.07
CA SER A 31 44.66 4.91 -9.76
C SER A 31 43.99 5.76 -8.67
N ARG A 32 43.00 5.19 -7.99
CA ARG A 32 42.66 5.58 -6.63
C ARG A 32 42.74 4.35 -5.73
N MET A 33 43.93 4.25 -5.13
CA MET A 33 44.19 3.58 -3.88
C MET A 33 43.45 4.37 -2.78
N GLY A 34 42.54 3.70 -2.08
CA GLY A 34 41.78 4.17 -0.92
C GLY A 34 40.95 2.98 -0.43
N ASP A 35 41.55 2.10 0.37
CA ASP A 35 41.58 2.16 1.83
C ASP A 35 40.21 1.88 2.46
N ALA A 36 40.15 0.73 3.13
CA ALA A 36 39.29 0.36 4.24
C ALA A 36 37.76 0.59 4.12
N ALA A 37 37.05 -0.49 3.82
CA ALA A 37 35.87 -0.91 4.60
C ALA A 37 35.46 -2.31 4.16
N GLU A 38 36.18 -3.32 4.65
CA GLU A 38 35.68 -4.69 4.62
C GLU A 38 34.37 -4.79 5.41
N ALA A 39 33.39 -5.39 4.74
CA ALA A 39 32.28 -6.16 5.29
C ALA A 39 31.56 -5.56 6.52
N ARG A 40 30.50 -4.80 6.25
CA ARG A 40 29.30 -4.84 7.11
C ARG A 40 28.13 -5.41 6.31
N SER A 41 28.27 -6.66 5.88
CA SER A 41 27.10 -7.52 5.67
C SER A 41 26.57 -7.88 7.05
N VAL A 42 25.79 -6.98 7.63
CA VAL A 42 24.87 -7.37 8.70
C VAL A 42 23.75 -8.10 7.99
N ASP A 43 23.92 -9.41 7.87
CA ASP A 43 22.86 -10.38 7.71
C ASP A 43 21.98 -10.26 8.98
N ASP A 44 21.24 -9.16 9.08
CA ASP A 44 20.18 -9.03 10.07
C ASP A 44 19.10 -10.00 9.57
N PRO A 45 18.79 -11.08 10.31
CA PRO A 45 17.73 -11.97 9.89
C PRO A 45 16.47 -11.11 9.85
N VAL A 46 16.00 -10.80 8.63
CA VAL A 46 14.73 -10.10 8.39
C VAL A 46 13.70 -10.88 9.18
N GLN A 47 13.35 -10.38 10.37
CA GLN A 47 12.36 -11.03 11.19
C GLN A 47 11.09 -11.10 10.32
N PRO A 48 10.46 -12.28 10.18
CA PRO A 48 9.24 -12.37 9.42
C PRO A 48 8.25 -11.40 10.05
N CYS A 49 7.98 -10.29 9.37
CA CYS A 49 6.95 -9.37 9.81
C CYS A 49 5.65 -10.18 9.89
N GLU A 50 5.09 -10.32 11.09
CA GLU A 50 3.79 -10.95 11.24
C GLU A 50 2.80 -10.15 10.40
N LEU A 51 2.34 -10.74 9.29
CA LEU A 51 1.39 -10.08 8.41
C LEU A 51 0.03 -10.10 9.08
N HIS A 52 -0.47 -8.93 9.42
CA HIS A 52 -1.80 -8.76 9.97
C HIS A 52 -2.83 -8.59 8.84
N TRP A 53 -4.08 -8.86 9.18
CA TRP A 53 -5.23 -8.61 8.31
C TRP A 53 -6.37 -8.01 9.12
N ILE A 54 -7.23 -7.25 8.43
CA ILE A 54 -8.46 -6.67 8.98
C ILE A 54 -9.62 -7.17 8.11
N GLU A 55 -10.64 -7.74 8.73
CA GLU A 55 -11.94 -7.97 8.08
C GLU A 55 -12.94 -6.93 8.59
N LEU A 56 -13.73 -6.43 7.66
CA LEU A 56 -14.75 -5.41 7.86
C LEU A 56 -16.09 -6.00 7.48
N GLU A 57 -17.07 -5.76 8.32
CA GLU A 57 -18.46 -6.11 8.08
C GLU A 57 -19.30 -4.92 8.56
N CYS A 58 -20.13 -4.36 7.67
CA CYS A 58 -20.95 -3.19 8.00
C CYS A 58 -22.40 -3.39 7.56
N PHE A 59 -23.31 -3.24 8.52
CA PHE A 59 -24.75 -3.27 8.32
C PHE A 59 -25.38 -2.00 8.87
N ARG A 60 -26.55 -1.67 8.33
CA ARG A 60 -27.47 -0.71 8.94
C ARG A 60 -28.13 -1.30 10.19
N ASP A 61 -28.85 -0.48 10.92
CA ASP A 61 -29.62 -0.87 12.11
C ASP A 61 -30.70 -1.92 11.82
N ASP A 62 -31.21 -1.95 10.59
CA ASP A 62 -32.18 -2.94 10.11
C ASP A 62 -31.54 -4.27 9.65
N GLY A 63 -30.20 -4.39 9.73
CA GLY A 63 -29.45 -5.54 9.26
C GLY A 63 -29.16 -5.57 7.75
N THR A 64 -29.53 -4.53 7.01
CA THR A 64 -29.21 -4.41 5.57
C THR A 64 -27.70 -4.17 5.39
N PRO A 65 -27.00 -4.91 4.51
CA PRO A 65 -25.58 -4.71 4.26
C PRO A 65 -25.30 -3.36 3.61
N MET A 66 -24.22 -2.70 4.03
CA MET A 66 -23.77 -1.41 3.47
C MET A 66 -22.89 -1.63 2.24
N ALA A 67 -23.50 -2.09 1.15
CA ALA A 67 -22.79 -2.37 -0.09
C ALA A 67 -22.11 -1.13 -0.70
N ASN A 68 -20.94 -1.34 -1.34
CA ASN A 68 -20.17 -0.33 -2.06
C ASN A 68 -19.72 0.88 -1.21
N LEU A 69 -19.84 0.80 0.11
CA LEU A 69 -19.45 1.87 1.03
C LEU A 69 -17.92 2.06 0.98
N PRO A 70 -17.41 3.25 0.64
CA PRO A 70 -15.98 3.50 0.62
C PRO A 70 -15.41 3.56 2.03
N PHE A 71 -14.19 3.05 2.17
CA PHE A 71 -13.43 3.11 3.42
C PHE A 71 -11.99 3.59 3.16
N ILE A 72 -11.38 4.15 4.20
CA ILE A 72 -9.98 4.56 4.25
C ILE A 72 -9.36 3.93 5.50
N LEU A 73 -8.32 3.13 5.33
CA LEU A 73 -7.47 2.64 6.42
C LEU A 73 -6.16 3.44 6.40
N ARG A 74 -5.73 3.93 7.56
CA ARG A 74 -4.44 4.61 7.74
C ARG A 74 -3.92 4.39 9.16
N ARG A 75 -2.70 4.81 9.45
CA ARG A 75 -2.21 4.87 10.84
C ARG A 75 -2.46 6.24 11.45
N GLU A 76 -2.79 6.30 12.74
CA GLU A 76 -2.95 7.54 13.50
C GLU A 76 -1.66 8.37 13.50
N SER A 77 -0.51 7.69 13.59
CA SER A 77 0.81 8.32 13.55
C SER A 77 1.21 8.88 12.18
N GLY A 78 0.47 8.56 11.11
CA GLY A 78 0.85 8.88 9.73
C GLY A 78 2.00 8.00 9.18
N ALA A 79 2.48 7.02 9.95
CA ALA A 79 3.47 6.06 9.47
C ALA A 79 2.88 5.12 8.39
N PRO A 80 3.71 4.52 7.53
CA PRO A 80 3.24 3.54 6.56
C PRO A 80 2.54 2.31 7.20
N LEU A 81 1.52 1.81 6.51
CA LEU A 81 0.83 0.53 6.75
C LEU A 81 1.65 -0.66 6.23
N TRP A 82 2.24 -0.53 5.05
CA TRP A 82 3.26 -1.43 4.52
C TRP A 82 4.06 -0.79 3.39
N SER A 83 5.33 -1.15 3.23
CA SER A 83 6.16 -0.80 2.05
C SER A 83 6.01 0.66 1.55
N GLY A 84 5.95 1.63 2.47
CA GLY A 84 5.78 3.06 2.14
C GLY A 84 4.35 3.51 1.83
N THR A 85 3.38 2.61 1.84
CA THR A 85 1.94 2.90 1.69
C THR A 85 1.40 3.50 2.98
N THR A 86 0.98 4.76 2.98
CA THR A 86 0.48 5.47 4.17
C THR A 86 -1.01 5.30 4.41
N GLU A 87 -1.77 4.98 3.37
CA GLU A 87 -3.22 4.77 3.43
C GLU A 87 -3.69 3.74 2.41
N VAL A 88 -4.79 3.07 2.71
CA VAL A 88 -5.51 2.17 1.82
C VAL A 88 -6.91 2.66 1.65
N ARG A 89 -7.36 2.72 0.40
CA ARG A 89 -8.75 3.01 0.07
C ARG A 89 -9.39 1.80 -0.56
N GLY A 90 -10.62 1.51 -0.16
CA GLY A 90 -11.38 0.41 -0.74
C GLY A 90 -12.88 0.66 -0.63
N LYS A 91 -13.64 -0.34 -1.02
CA LYS A 91 -15.11 -0.36 -0.88
C LYS A 91 -15.54 -1.70 -0.33
N LEU A 92 -16.62 -1.70 0.44
CA LEU A 92 -17.31 -2.93 0.82
C LEU A 92 -17.96 -3.56 -0.42
N ASP A 93 -18.01 -4.90 -0.45
CA ASP A 93 -18.69 -5.65 -1.50
C ASP A 93 -20.23 -5.61 -1.35
N ASP A 94 -20.94 -6.34 -2.20
CA ASP A 94 -22.42 -6.38 -2.18
C ASP A 94 -23.00 -7.01 -0.89
N GLN A 95 -22.19 -7.72 -0.11
CA GLN A 95 -22.57 -8.29 1.18
C GLN A 95 -22.24 -7.36 2.35
N GLY A 96 -21.60 -6.21 2.10
CA GLY A 96 -21.15 -5.30 3.15
C GLY A 96 -19.82 -5.73 3.78
N TRP A 97 -19.02 -6.52 3.06
CA TRP A 97 -17.76 -7.07 3.54
C TRP A 97 -16.54 -6.45 2.84
N ALA A 98 -15.43 -6.37 3.55
CA ALA A 98 -14.12 -6.16 2.94
C ALA A 98 -13.01 -6.81 3.76
N ARG A 99 -11.92 -7.20 3.10
CA ARG A 99 -10.73 -7.72 3.76
C ARG A 99 -9.49 -6.99 3.28
N ILE A 100 -8.73 -6.47 4.24
CA ILE A 100 -7.45 -5.81 4.02
C ILE A 100 -6.36 -6.77 4.50
N VAL A 101 -5.47 -7.14 3.60
CA VAL A 101 -4.35 -8.06 3.88
C VAL A 101 -3.03 -7.32 3.85
N ARG A 102 -2.00 -7.91 4.47
CA ARG A 102 -0.61 -7.41 4.49
C ARG A 102 -0.45 -6.05 5.18
N ILE A 103 -0.93 -5.99 6.42
CA ILE A 103 -0.66 -4.86 7.29
C ILE A 103 0.55 -5.24 8.14
N ASP A 104 1.62 -4.46 8.07
CA ASP A 104 2.88 -4.75 8.80
C ASP A 104 2.72 -4.58 10.32
N THR A 105 1.67 -3.86 10.75
CA THR A 105 1.32 -3.73 12.18
C THR A 105 -0.17 -3.50 12.38
N ALA A 106 -0.75 -4.20 13.36
CA ALA A 106 -2.13 -3.95 13.77
C ALA A 106 -2.28 -2.67 14.64
N LYS A 107 -1.18 -2.04 15.09
CA LYS A 107 -1.21 -0.94 16.07
C LYS A 107 -1.55 0.38 15.41
N ASP A 108 -2.30 1.21 16.14
CA ASP A 108 -2.64 2.59 15.76
C ASP A 108 -3.35 2.72 14.41
N CYS A 109 -4.01 1.67 13.93
CA CYS A 109 -4.79 1.74 12.71
C CYS A 109 -6.08 2.55 12.95
N ILE A 110 -6.45 3.37 11.99
CA ILE A 110 -7.70 4.13 11.96
C ILE A 110 -8.42 3.72 10.68
N LEU A 111 -9.68 3.34 10.81
CA LEU A 111 -10.57 3.09 9.70
C LEU A 111 -11.62 4.20 9.64
N GLU A 112 -11.77 4.84 8.48
CA GLU A 112 -12.71 5.93 8.23
C GLU A 112 -13.70 5.55 7.13
N PHE A 113 -14.96 5.90 7.33
CA PHE A 113 -16.02 5.81 6.32
C PHE A 113 -16.52 7.21 5.96
N PRO A 114 -15.97 7.85 4.91
CA PRO A 114 -16.23 9.26 4.62
C PRO A 114 -17.67 9.57 4.18
N GLU A 115 -18.43 8.55 3.75
CA GLU A 115 -19.82 8.71 3.29
C GLU A 115 -20.86 8.38 4.36
N VAL A 116 -20.43 7.90 5.53
CA VAL A 116 -21.31 7.72 6.70
C VAL A 116 -21.45 9.06 7.41
N GLU A 117 -22.66 9.39 7.89
CA GLU A 117 -22.92 10.63 8.62
C GLU A 117 -21.87 10.85 9.73
N ASP A 118 -21.33 12.08 9.78
CA ASP A 118 -20.23 12.52 10.65
C ASP A 118 -18.84 11.87 10.40
N GLY A 119 -18.65 11.13 9.30
CA GLY A 119 -17.35 10.57 8.94
C GLY A 119 -16.88 9.53 9.94
N LEU A 120 -17.72 8.51 10.17
CA LEU A 120 -17.50 7.46 11.18
C LEU A 120 -16.05 6.96 11.19
N ILE A 121 -15.40 7.12 12.34
CA ILE A 121 -14.01 6.70 12.58
C ILE A 121 -14.00 5.53 13.55
N LEU A 122 -13.58 4.36 13.09
CA LEU A 122 -13.36 3.19 13.93
C LEU A 122 -11.88 3.10 14.32
N ARG A 123 -11.64 2.94 15.62
CA ARG A 123 -10.32 2.63 16.18
C ARG A 123 -10.33 1.20 16.72
N PRO A 124 -9.24 0.43 16.56
CA PRO A 124 -9.14 -0.88 17.15
C PRO A 124 -9.21 -0.73 18.67
N MET A 125 -10.28 -1.25 19.27
CA MET A 125 -10.29 -1.49 20.71
C MET A 125 -9.37 -2.66 20.97
N TYR A 126 -8.11 -2.40 21.31
CA TYR A 126 -7.18 -3.44 21.74
C TYR A 126 -7.72 -4.09 23.03
N PRO A 127 -8.13 -5.37 23.02
CA PRO A 127 -8.38 -6.10 24.26
C PRO A 127 -7.00 -6.41 24.88
N GLY A 128 -6.56 -5.54 25.78
CA GLY A 128 -5.27 -5.66 26.45
C GLY A 128 -4.90 -4.49 27.38
N PHE A 129 -5.74 -3.45 27.47
CA PHE A 129 -5.53 -2.34 28.42
C PHE A 129 -6.30 -2.51 29.75
N TRP A 130 -7.01 -3.64 29.94
CA TRP A 130 -7.76 -3.91 31.18
C TRP A 130 -7.03 -4.86 32.16
N ASP A 131 -5.78 -5.23 31.89
CA ASP A 131 -4.97 -6.10 32.78
C ASP A 131 -3.94 -5.26 33.58
N GLU A 132 -4.38 -4.18 34.23
CA GLU A 132 -3.58 -3.51 35.29
C GLU A 132 -4.49 -2.73 36.28
N VAL A 133 -5.64 -3.30 36.63
CA VAL A 133 -6.41 -2.89 37.83
C VAL A 133 -6.92 -4.10 38.60
N ALA A 134 -6.13 -5.18 38.62
CA ALA A 134 -6.34 -6.28 39.54
C ALA A 134 -5.42 -6.07 40.75
N GLU A 135 -6.04 -5.94 41.91
CA GLU A 135 -5.47 -6.12 43.25
C GLU A 135 -4.63 -4.96 43.82
N GLU A 136 -5.27 -4.08 44.60
CA GLU A 136 -4.89 -3.76 45.99
C GLU A 136 -6.04 -2.94 46.63
N SER A 137 -7.09 -3.64 47.08
CA SER A 137 -8.02 -3.09 48.07
C SER A 137 -8.44 -4.21 48.99
N SER A 138 -7.46 -4.69 49.76
CA SER A 138 -7.69 -5.43 50.99
C SER A 138 -6.99 -4.65 52.11
N SER A 139 -7.64 -3.59 52.58
CA SER A 139 -7.32 -3.02 53.89
C SER A 139 -8.28 -3.62 54.90
N ASP A 140 -7.73 -4.49 55.75
CA ASP A 140 -8.27 -4.88 57.05
C ASP A 140 -8.18 -3.69 58.03
#